data_AF-A0A937W7N2-F1
#
_entry.id   AF-A0A937W7N2-F1
#
_cell.length_a   1.000
_cell.length_b   1.000
_cell.length_c   1.000
_cell.angle_alpha   90.00
_cell.angle_beta   90.00
_cell.angle_gamma   90.00
#
_symmetry.space_group_name_H-M   'P 1'
#
loop_
_entity.id
_entity.type
_entity.pdbx_description
1 polymer ?
#
loop_
_entity_poly.entity_id
_entity_poly.type
_entity_poly.pdbx_seq_one_letter_code
_entity_poly.pdbx_strand_id
1 'polypeptide(L)'
;MLEFRFRNIYPRRHIKALLISLCLHFIAFIIMTFTLYSQRPVKNEDAVQLTFVAATELRPKRPKSQKLPSVKPLDPTERRNVNKEITSMIRDASANKFDEVIAKAPVAVTRSASVERYMEKTDTLPDVMTMAEGLRQDEVTLSKQMSSRNAPEPGDGMSSFRQRVRGSGTGGDSLGMAQMTKTADISFPREQQLEGKTDVKPEIFSPFGEALFNMAQHILKNIQTGYADIVFVLDTSLSMQDNIQKVAEALFSMTNAYDKAGLDYRLGFVEFSVQQYGEQIEVDPLTSDPMLLQRRMKYLRISGDEHALDALWKALTYLQFRPEAEKHLILVTDEPATTGWSEKDAYYQRRDWVFQECERQNVTVHVLGYNEYFQRQLAQRTNGLWQEIPGGQRPPSVVAQGTGLPTLRSSNQELLKSFRDIARYIARTSGGGITKDTDANISSSTADIIIVLDYSLSMAGKIEALRQGLNDFIGAIDLFALDYNIGLIQFAEAKNIAGAIDGAAVTQPSLHDKDSLMNFLSVPMGGDEHLIDAIVEGLPKIRFRDAKRVVFIITDEPSTGKYDVNEALNLCRSLNVQVDVLGPLPSGTTTRMATEGSQLPGYDFQSLAVNQTGGIFRPMPNSLAIADANQ
;
A
#
# COMPACT_ATOMS: atom_id res chain seq x y z
N MET A 1 -1.13 -2.01 -91.26
CA MET A 1 -1.39 -0.67 -90.67
C MET A 1 -2.76 -0.72 -90.00
N LEU A 2 -2.80 -0.89 -88.67
CA LEU A 2 -3.95 -0.65 -87.77
C LEU A 2 -3.58 -1.16 -86.36
N GLU A 3 -3.08 -0.28 -85.48
CA GLU A 3 -2.95 -0.60 -84.05
C GLU A 3 -4.30 -0.35 -83.36
N PHE A 4 -4.81 -1.32 -82.60
CA PHE A 4 -5.98 -1.11 -81.73
C PHE A 4 -5.57 -0.99 -80.26
N ARG A 5 -5.27 0.25 -79.83
CA ARG A 5 -4.97 0.55 -78.41
C ARG A 5 -6.23 0.47 -77.55
N PHE A 6 -6.50 -0.68 -76.95
CA PHE A 6 -7.50 -0.78 -75.89
C PHE A 6 -7.03 -0.06 -74.62
N ARG A 7 -7.58 1.15 -74.42
CA ARG A 7 -7.19 2.08 -73.35
C ARG A 7 -7.92 1.71 -72.05
N ASN A 8 -7.25 0.93 -71.21
CA ASN A 8 -7.83 0.34 -70.00
C ASN A 8 -8.11 1.41 -68.91
N ILE A 9 -9.29 2.05 -68.96
CA ILE A 9 -9.72 3.14 -68.06
C ILE A 9 -11.12 2.85 -67.50
N TYR A 10 -11.19 2.01 -66.46
CA TYR A 10 -12.20 2.03 -65.39
C TYR A 10 -11.54 1.46 -64.11
N PRO A 11 -12.00 1.80 -62.89
CA PRO A 11 -11.12 2.54 -62.00
C PRO A 11 -10.90 1.91 -60.61
N ARG A 12 -9.69 2.11 -60.06
CA ARG A 12 -9.31 1.76 -58.67
C ARG A 12 -10.23 2.31 -57.56
N ARG A 13 -11.20 3.18 -57.88
CA ARG A 13 -12.16 3.75 -56.93
C ARG A 13 -13.23 2.74 -56.48
N HIS A 14 -13.75 1.89 -57.37
CA HIS A 14 -14.80 0.92 -56.99
C HIS A 14 -14.30 -0.18 -56.06
N ILE A 15 -13.05 -0.65 -56.24
CA ILE A 15 -12.42 -1.65 -55.36
C ILE A 15 -12.32 -1.12 -53.91
N LYS A 16 -11.95 0.16 -53.73
CA LYS A 16 -11.92 0.78 -52.39
C LYS A 16 -13.30 0.87 -51.75
N ALA A 17 -14.33 1.24 -52.52
CA ALA A 17 -15.71 1.30 -52.01
C ALA A 17 -16.23 -0.09 -51.59
N LEU A 18 -15.93 -1.13 -52.38
CA LEU A 18 -16.30 -2.52 -52.05
C LEU A 18 -15.60 -3.01 -50.77
N LEU A 19 -14.31 -2.70 -50.60
CA LEU A 19 -13.54 -3.08 -49.40
C LEU A 19 -14.06 -2.38 -48.14
N ILE A 20 -14.37 -1.08 -48.21
CA ILE A 20 -15.00 -0.34 -47.09
C ILE A 20 -16.37 -0.93 -46.73
N SER A 21 -17.19 -1.27 -47.75
CA SER A 21 -18.48 -1.93 -47.53
C SER A 21 -18.32 -3.29 -46.83
N LEU A 22 -17.32 -4.09 -47.24
CA LEU A 22 -17.04 -5.40 -46.61
C LEU A 22 -16.68 -5.25 -45.13
N CYS A 23 -15.81 -4.29 -44.78
CA CYS A 23 -15.44 -4.03 -43.39
C CYS A 23 -16.64 -3.60 -42.53
N LEU A 24 -17.54 -2.76 -43.05
CA LEU A 24 -18.75 -2.35 -42.34
C LEU A 24 -19.70 -3.52 -42.06
N HIS A 25 -19.89 -4.43 -43.02
CA HIS A 25 -20.71 -5.63 -42.82
C HIS A 25 -20.06 -6.59 -41.80
N PHE A 26 -18.74 -6.71 -41.79
CA PHE A 26 -18.01 -7.55 -40.82
C PHE A 26 -18.15 -7.01 -39.37
N ILE A 27 -18.06 -5.69 -39.18
CA ILE A 27 -18.30 -5.03 -37.88
C ILE A 27 -19.75 -5.23 -37.43
N ALA A 28 -20.73 -5.04 -38.34
CA ALA A 28 -22.14 -5.27 -38.04
C ALA A 28 -22.43 -6.74 -37.65
N PHE A 29 -21.78 -7.70 -38.32
CA PHE A 29 -21.88 -9.12 -37.97
C PHE A 29 -21.34 -9.42 -36.58
N ILE A 30 -20.16 -8.88 -36.21
CA ILE A 30 -19.60 -9.03 -34.86
C ILE A 30 -20.60 -8.51 -33.81
N ILE A 31 -21.12 -7.29 -33.98
CA ILE A 31 -22.10 -6.68 -33.07
C ILE A 31 -23.35 -7.57 -32.95
N MET A 32 -23.88 -8.08 -34.07
CA MET A 32 -25.04 -8.98 -34.05
C MET A 32 -24.75 -10.30 -33.32
N THR A 33 -23.58 -10.91 -33.54
CA THR A 33 -23.22 -12.14 -32.82
C THR A 33 -23.02 -11.90 -31.32
N PHE A 34 -22.50 -10.74 -30.93
CA PHE A 34 -22.34 -10.37 -29.52
C PHE A 34 -23.70 -10.18 -28.85
N THR A 35 -24.63 -9.42 -29.43
CA THR A 35 -25.97 -9.22 -28.84
C THR A 35 -26.76 -10.53 -28.73
N LEU A 36 -26.67 -11.42 -29.73
CA LEU A 36 -27.26 -12.77 -29.67
C LEU A 36 -26.61 -13.68 -28.62
N TYR A 37 -25.36 -13.43 -28.24
CA TYR A 37 -24.70 -14.13 -27.13
C TYR A 37 -25.14 -13.57 -25.77
N SER A 38 -25.14 -12.23 -25.62
CA SER A 38 -25.59 -11.53 -24.41
C SER A 38 -27.06 -11.78 -24.07
N GLN A 39 -27.91 -12.05 -25.06
CA GLN A 39 -29.33 -12.36 -24.86
C GLN A 39 -29.62 -13.80 -24.43
N ARG A 40 -28.61 -14.66 -24.26
CA ARG A 40 -28.81 -15.99 -23.67
C ARG A 40 -29.04 -15.83 -22.15
N PRO A 41 -30.24 -16.11 -21.61
CA PRO A 41 -30.46 -16.04 -20.18
C PRO A 41 -29.59 -17.10 -19.49
N VAL A 42 -28.81 -16.69 -18.48
CA VAL A 42 -28.05 -17.63 -17.66
C VAL A 42 -29.05 -18.48 -16.88
N LYS A 43 -29.17 -19.76 -17.25
CA LYS A 43 -29.94 -20.74 -16.49
C LYS A 43 -29.17 -21.06 -15.21
N ASN A 44 -29.49 -20.36 -14.13
CA ASN A 44 -29.12 -20.76 -12.78
C ASN A 44 -29.97 -21.99 -12.42
N GLU A 45 -29.44 -23.21 -12.61
CA GLU A 45 -30.22 -24.44 -12.40
C GLU A 45 -30.34 -24.84 -10.92
N ASP A 46 -29.55 -24.24 -10.02
CA ASP A 46 -29.59 -24.45 -8.56
C ASP A 46 -30.45 -23.42 -7.78
N ALA A 47 -31.64 -23.09 -8.30
CA ALA A 47 -32.59 -22.20 -7.63
C ALA A 47 -33.39 -22.94 -6.53
N VAL A 48 -32.77 -23.12 -5.36
CA VAL A 48 -33.41 -23.75 -4.18
C VAL A 48 -34.66 -22.98 -3.75
N GLN A 49 -35.84 -23.62 -3.81
CA GLN A 49 -37.10 -23.04 -3.35
C GLN A 49 -37.17 -22.99 -1.82
N LEU A 50 -36.87 -21.82 -1.24
CA LEU A 50 -37.14 -21.52 0.16
C LEU A 50 -38.63 -21.23 0.37
N THR A 51 -39.43 -22.26 0.65
CA THR A 51 -40.80 -22.11 1.13
C THR A 51 -40.81 -21.56 2.56
N PHE A 52 -41.07 -20.26 2.69
CA PHE A 52 -41.20 -19.58 3.98
C PHE A 52 -42.45 -20.07 4.74
N VAL A 53 -42.25 -21.03 5.65
CA VAL A 53 -43.26 -21.42 6.64
C VAL A 53 -43.39 -20.29 7.65
N ALA A 54 -44.60 -19.72 7.77
CA ALA A 54 -44.87 -18.64 8.72
C ALA A 54 -44.68 -19.12 10.18
N ALA A 55 -43.69 -18.55 10.87
CA ALA A 55 -43.37 -18.93 12.24
C ALA A 55 -44.45 -18.42 13.22
N THR A 56 -45.17 -19.34 13.87
CA THR A 56 -46.14 -19.02 14.92
C THR A 56 -45.45 -18.36 16.12
N GLU A 57 -46.02 -17.29 16.66
CA GLU A 57 -45.43 -16.49 17.75
C GLU A 57 -45.22 -17.29 19.05
N LEU A 58 -43.99 -17.76 19.29
CA LEU A 58 -43.58 -18.33 20.57
C LEU A 58 -43.02 -17.24 21.49
N ARG A 59 -43.87 -16.70 22.37
CA ARG A 59 -43.47 -15.77 23.45
C ARG A 59 -42.28 -16.32 24.25
N PRO A 60 -41.14 -15.62 24.33
CA PRO A 60 -40.00 -16.07 25.12
C PRO A 60 -40.31 -15.97 26.63
N LYS A 61 -40.35 -17.12 27.30
CA LYS A 61 -40.37 -17.16 28.78
C LYS A 61 -38.98 -16.74 29.28
N ARG A 62 -38.92 -15.67 30.09
CA ARG A 62 -37.68 -15.24 30.77
C ARG A 62 -37.07 -16.41 31.58
N PRO A 63 -35.80 -16.79 31.36
CA PRO A 63 -35.13 -17.73 32.24
C PRO A 63 -34.96 -17.11 33.64
N LYS A 64 -35.09 -17.93 34.69
CA LYS A 64 -34.78 -17.49 36.06
C LYS A 64 -33.27 -17.48 36.26
N SER A 65 -32.73 -16.45 36.89
CA SER A 65 -31.31 -16.36 37.20
C SER A 65 -30.89 -17.40 38.23
N GLN A 66 -30.05 -18.36 37.82
CA GLN A 66 -29.23 -19.12 38.77
C GLN A 66 -28.15 -18.20 39.33
N LYS A 67 -28.05 -18.15 40.66
CA LYS A 67 -26.91 -17.50 41.33
C LYS A 67 -25.68 -18.37 41.16
N LEU A 68 -24.60 -17.82 40.62
CA LEU A 68 -23.29 -18.49 40.67
C LEU A 68 -22.83 -18.59 42.12
N PRO A 69 -22.10 -19.66 42.51
CA PRO A 69 -21.47 -19.75 43.82
C PRO A 69 -20.33 -18.74 43.93
N SER A 70 -20.22 -18.08 45.08
CA SER A 70 -19.14 -17.12 45.36
C SER A 70 -17.82 -17.86 45.56
N VAL A 71 -16.96 -17.85 44.55
CA VAL A 71 -15.57 -18.33 44.67
C VAL A 71 -14.83 -17.43 45.67
N LYS A 72 -14.27 -18.01 46.73
CA LYS A 72 -13.38 -17.29 47.65
C LYS A 72 -11.98 -17.17 47.01
N PRO A 73 -11.26 -16.06 47.19
CA PRO A 73 -9.86 -15.99 46.77
C PRO A 73 -9.01 -16.99 47.55
N LEU A 74 -8.05 -17.64 46.86
CA LEU A 74 -7.10 -18.58 47.48
C LEU A 74 -6.10 -17.88 48.41
N ASP A 75 -5.59 -18.64 49.37
CA ASP A 75 -4.64 -18.16 50.36
C ASP A 75 -3.26 -17.85 49.74
N PRO A 76 -2.58 -16.75 50.12
CA PRO A 76 -1.23 -16.44 49.65
C PRO A 76 -0.17 -17.53 49.90
N THR A 77 -0.38 -18.41 50.88
CA THR A 77 0.56 -19.51 51.22
C THR A 77 0.54 -20.65 50.21
N GLU A 78 -0.63 -21.03 49.67
CA GLU A 78 -0.74 -22.11 48.68
C GLU A 78 0.00 -21.78 47.38
N ARG A 79 -0.09 -20.52 46.93
CA ARG A 79 0.64 -20.00 45.75
C ARG A 79 2.17 -20.14 45.87
N ARG A 80 2.71 -20.25 47.08
CA ARG A 80 4.16 -20.40 47.32
C ARG A 80 4.66 -21.84 47.19
N ASN A 81 3.76 -22.83 47.28
CA ASN A 81 4.12 -24.24 47.17
C ASN A 81 4.12 -24.72 45.71
N VAL A 82 3.10 -24.36 44.92
CA VAL A 82 3.01 -24.70 43.49
C VAL A 82 4.26 -24.26 42.71
N ASN A 83 4.77 -23.05 42.97
CA ASN A 83 5.99 -22.56 42.31
C ASN A 83 7.25 -23.32 42.72
N LYS A 84 7.32 -23.93 43.92
CA LYS A 84 8.44 -24.80 44.29
C LYS A 84 8.40 -26.12 43.52
N GLU A 85 7.21 -26.71 43.40
CA GLU A 85 7.00 -28.02 42.76
C GLU A 85 7.36 -27.99 41.25
N ILE A 86 6.95 -26.93 40.55
CA ILE A 86 7.37 -26.65 39.16
C ILE A 86 8.90 -26.49 39.06
N THR A 87 9.53 -25.83 40.04
CA THR A 87 10.99 -25.60 40.03
C THR A 87 11.79 -26.90 40.25
N SER A 88 11.24 -27.88 40.99
CA SER A 88 11.84 -29.23 41.08
C SER A 88 11.75 -30.00 39.76
N MET A 89 10.58 -30.05 39.11
CA MET A 89 10.39 -30.81 37.86
C MET A 89 11.33 -30.35 36.73
N ILE A 90 11.58 -29.05 36.63
CA ILE A 90 12.52 -28.48 35.64
C ILE A 90 13.98 -28.90 35.93
N ARG A 91 14.33 -29.21 37.18
CA ARG A 91 15.67 -29.58 37.59
C ARG A 91 15.97 -31.05 37.25
N ASP A 92 15.04 -31.95 37.57
CA ASP A 92 15.24 -33.39 37.41
C ASP A 92 15.22 -33.82 35.93
N ALA A 93 14.53 -33.07 35.06
CA ALA A 93 14.55 -33.26 33.62
C ALA A 93 15.92 -32.99 32.95
N SER A 94 16.91 -32.43 33.67
CA SER A 94 18.24 -32.09 33.12
C SER A 94 19.33 -33.14 33.36
N ALA A 95 19.01 -34.27 34.00
CA ALA A 95 19.99 -35.17 34.62
C ALA A 95 20.16 -36.55 33.93
N ASN A 96 20.11 -36.64 32.60
CA ASN A 96 20.44 -37.88 31.87
C ASN A 96 21.86 -37.83 31.28
N LYS A 97 22.70 -38.81 31.66
CA LYS A 97 24.02 -39.04 31.07
C LYS A 97 23.92 -39.71 29.71
N PHE A 98 24.82 -39.34 28.79
CA PHE A 98 25.29 -40.22 27.74
C PHE A 98 26.77 -40.51 27.96
N ASP A 99 27.11 -41.76 28.30
CA ASP A 99 28.49 -42.26 28.33
C ASP A 99 28.67 -43.19 27.11
N GLU A 100 29.36 -42.77 26.04
CA GLU A 100 29.64 -43.68 24.92
C GLU A 100 31.06 -43.54 24.32
N VAL A 101 31.85 -44.59 24.59
CA VAL A 101 33.01 -45.15 23.87
C VAL A 101 33.75 -44.26 22.84
N ILE A 102 34.91 -43.71 23.25
CA ILE A 102 35.95 -43.24 22.32
C ILE A 102 36.87 -44.42 21.93
N ALA A 103 36.78 -44.87 20.67
CA ALA A 103 37.73 -45.83 20.10
C ALA A 103 38.99 -45.12 19.55
N LYS A 104 40.19 -45.68 19.78
CA LYS A 104 41.47 -45.09 19.34
C LYS A 104 41.80 -45.45 17.88
N ALA A 105 42.11 -44.45 17.06
CA ALA A 105 42.80 -44.63 15.78
C ALA A 105 44.33 -44.62 15.96
N PRO A 106 45.11 -45.46 15.23
CA PRO A 106 46.56 -45.55 15.41
C PRO A 106 47.38 -44.68 14.44
N VAL A 107 48.43 -44.05 15.00
CA VAL A 107 49.77 -43.78 14.42
C VAL A 107 49.85 -42.95 13.12
N ALA A 108 50.60 -41.83 13.20
CA ALA A 108 50.95 -40.99 12.06
C ALA A 108 52.09 -41.59 11.19
N VAL A 109 52.08 -41.29 9.89
CA VAL A 109 53.20 -41.53 8.98
C VAL A 109 53.68 -40.20 8.41
N THR A 110 54.93 -39.83 8.70
CA THR A 110 55.61 -38.68 8.11
C THR A 110 56.42 -39.10 6.88
N ARG A 111 56.31 -38.35 5.78
CA ARG A 111 57.37 -38.24 4.76
C ARG A 111 57.13 -37.06 3.82
N SER A 112 58.19 -36.30 3.57
CA SER A 112 58.22 -35.19 2.61
C SER A 112 58.44 -35.73 1.19
N ALA A 113 57.80 -35.12 0.20
CA ALA A 113 58.09 -35.36 -1.21
C ALA A 113 59.03 -34.27 -1.75
N SER A 114 60.12 -34.69 -2.39
CA SER A 114 61.11 -33.82 -3.03
C SER A 114 60.73 -33.50 -4.49
N VAL A 115 61.01 -32.27 -4.93
CA VAL A 115 60.83 -31.85 -6.33
C VAL A 115 62.08 -32.21 -7.14
N GLU A 116 61.91 -32.92 -8.25
CA GLU A 116 62.97 -33.08 -9.27
C GLU A 116 62.37 -33.12 -10.69
N ARG A 117 63.17 -32.78 -11.71
CA ARG A 117 62.71 -32.48 -13.08
C ARG A 117 63.22 -33.52 -14.09
N TYR A 118 62.38 -33.94 -15.03
CA TYR A 118 62.79 -34.36 -16.39
C TYR A 118 61.64 -33.95 -17.36
N MET A 119 61.87 -32.99 -18.25
CA MET A 119 62.38 -33.14 -19.64
C MET A 119 61.28 -33.52 -20.64
N GLU A 120 61.13 -32.69 -21.67
CA GLU A 120 60.02 -32.69 -22.63
C GLU A 120 60.55 -32.69 -24.07
N LYS A 121 60.04 -33.61 -24.90
CA LYS A 121 60.14 -33.73 -26.38
C LYS A 121 59.23 -34.90 -26.80
N THR A 122 58.62 -34.99 -27.98
CA THR A 122 58.82 -34.23 -29.24
C THR A 122 57.48 -34.13 -29.99
N ASP A 123 57.40 -33.22 -30.97
CA ASP A 123 56.24 -33.01 -31.86
C ASP A 123 55.90 -34.24 -32.74
N THR A 124 54.60 -34.44 -33.03
CA THR A 124 54.10 -34.88 -34.37
C THR A 124 52.64 -34.46 -34.59
N LEU A 125 52.41 -33.61 -35.60
CA LEU A 125 51.16 -33.51 -36.37
C LEU A 125 51.43 -34.23 -37.72
N PRO A 126 50.46 -34.95 -38.32
CA PRO A 126 49.38 -34.38 -39.17
C PRO A 126 48.02 -35.10 -38.97
N ASP A 127 46.89 -34.88 -39.68
CA ASP A 127 46.23 -33.79 -40.46
C ASP A 127 44.90 -34.42 -41.02
N VAL A 128 44.20 -33.77 -41.96
CA VAL A 128 43.18 -34.32 -42.88
C VAL A 128 41.71 -34.39 -42.39
N MET A 129 41.06 -33.22 -42.48
CA MET A 129 39.84 -32.94 -43.27
C MET A 129 38.56 -33.83 -43.22
N THR A 130 37.45 -33.11 -42.98
CA THR A 130 36.08 -33.27 -43.52
C THR A 130 35.70 -34.49 -44.38
N MET A 131 34.59 -35.14 -43.99
CA MET A 131 33.41 -35.29 -44.87
C MET A 131 32.11 -35.26 -44.05
N ALA A 132 31.01 -34.87 -44.69
CA ALA A 132 29.66 -34.94 -44.13
C ALA A 132 28.63 -35.16 -45.26
N GLU A 133 27.88 -36.26 -45.21
CA GLU A 133 26.54 -36.42 -45.84
C GLU A 133 25.96 -37.83 -45.58
N GLY A 134 24.64 -37.98 -45.70
CA GLY A 134 23.98 -39.26 -46.01
C GLY A 134 23.13 -39.93 -44.91
N LEU A 135 21.84 -40.14 -45.24
CA LEU A 135 20.94 -41.28 -44.88
C LEU A 135 20.83 -41.65 -43.37
N ARG A 136 19.71 -41.55 -42.65
CA ARG A 136 18.25 -41.64 -42.92
C ARG A 136 17.73 -43.07 -43.21
N GLN A 137 16.83 -43.54 -42.32
CA GLN A 137 16.10 -44.84 -42.31
C GLN A 137 17.00 -46.06 -41.96
N ASP A 138 16.63 -46.98 -41.06
CA ASP A 138 15.38 -47.77 -41.04
C ASP A 138 14.76 -48.02 -39.64
N GLU A 139 13.49 -48.46 -39.63
CA GLU A 139 12.84 -49.15 -38.51
C GLU A 139 13.09 -50.67 -38.61
N VAL A 140 13.35 -51.37 -37.49
CA VAL A 140 12.86 -52.74 -37.25
C VAL A 140 12.69 -52.98 -35.75
N THR A 141 11.57 -53.59 -35.39
CA THR A 141 11.20 -54.11 -34.07
C THR A 141 12.14 -55.20 -33.54
N LEU A 142 12.28 -55.29 -32.21
CA LEU A 142 11.82 -56.51 -31.51
C LEU A 142 11.56 -56.27 -30.02
N SER A 143 10.89 -57.23 -29.39
CA SER A 143 10.30 -57.13 -28.04
C SER A 143 10.67 -58.31 -27.13
N LYS A 144 10.89 -58.03 -25.83
CA LYS A 144 10.52 -58.89 -24.66
C LYS A 144 10.84 -58.13 -23.37
N GLN A 145 9.85 -57.88 -22.51
CA GLN A 145 9.43 -58.75 -21.39
C GLN A 145 10.54 -59.08 -20.38
N MET A 146 10.46 -58.47 -19.20
CA MET A 146 10.33 -59.23 -17.94
C MET A 146 9.47 -58.43 -16.95
N SER A 147 8.85 -59.11 -15.99
CA SER A 147 7.88 -58.50 -15.06
C SER A 147 7.96 -59.09 -13.66
N SER A 148 8.28 -58.26 -12.68
CA SER A 148 7.90 -58.41 -11.26
C SER A 148 8.12 -57.05 -10.58
N ARG A 149 7.06 -56.37 -10.09
CA ARG A 149 6.50 -56.55 -8.73
C ARG A 149 7.56 -56.51 -7.63
N ASN A 150 7.57 -55.41 -6.87
CA ASN A 150 7.10 -55.41 -5.48
C ASN A 150 6.80 -53.97 -5.01
N ALA A 151 6.04 -53.86 -3.93
CA ALA A 151 5.69 -52.63 -3.21
C ALA A 151 5.09 -53.02 -1.84
N PRO A 152 4.97 -52.10 -0.88
CA PRO A 152 5.82 -50.95 -0.58
C PRO A 152 6.51 -51.12 0.81
N GLU A 153 7.64 -50.43 1.05
CA GLU A 153 8.19 -50.31 2.41
C GLU A 153 7.90 -48.90 2.98
N PRO A 154 7.49 -48.80 4.26
CA PRO A 154 7.18 -47.52 4.90
C PRO A 154 8.39 -46.91 5.60
N GLY A 155 8.54 -45.58 5.47
CA GLY A 155 9.44 -44.81 6.31
C GLY A 155 10.85 -44.65 5.77
N ASP A 156 11.01 -43.74 4.80
CA ASP A 156 12.20 -42.90 4.78
C ASP A 156 11.78 -41.44 4.58
N GLY A 157 12.46 -40.51 5.25
CA GLY A 157 12.07 -39.11 5.30
C GLY A 157 12.57 -38.37 4.06
N MET A 158 11.66 -37.90 3.19
CA MET A 158 12.03 -37.03 2.07
C MET A 158 12.55 -35.68 2.59
N SER A 159 13.86 -35.63 2.85
CA SER A 159 14.60 -34.39 3.04
C SER A 159 14.59 -33.62 1.72
N SER A 160 13.76 -32.57 1.66
CA SER A 160 13.57 -31.75 0.47
C SER A 160 14.77 -30.84 0.25
N PHE A 161 15.85 -31.40 -0.32
CA PHE A 161 17.07 -30.69 -0.71
C PHE A 161 16.78 -29.64 -1.81
N ARG A 162 16.20 -28.50 -1.43
CA ARG A 162 16.13 -27.26 -2.21
C ARG A 162 17.55 -26.67 -2.30
N GLN A 163 18.42 -27.31 -3.09
CA GLN A 163 19.83 -26.93 -3.24
C GLN A 163 19.95 -25.58 -4.00
N ARG A 164 19.77 -24.47 -3.26
CA ARG A 164 19.94 -23.10 -3.76
C ARG A 164 21.36 -22.95 -4.35
N VAL A 165 21.46 -22.72 -5.66
CA VAL A 165 22.74 -22.58 -6.36
C VAL A 165 23.43 -21.26 -5.97
N ARG A 166 24.30 -21.31 -4.96
CA ARG A 166 25.28 -20.23 -4.68
C ARG A 166 26.31 -20.21 -5.81
N GLY A 167 26.09 -19.37 -6.82
CA GLY A 167 27.02 -19.18 -7.93
C GLY A 167 28.31 -18.48 -7.49
N SER A 168 29.37 -19.24 -7.23
CA SER A 168 30.71 -18.71 -6.95
C SER A 168 31.47 -18.45 -8.26
N GLY A 169 31.24 -17.28 -8.88
CA GLY A 169 31.96 -16.84 -10.07
C GLY A 169 33.38 -16.36 -9.75
N THR A 170 34.40 -16.94 -10.39
CA THR A 170 35.82 -16.52 -10.27
C THR A 170 36.55 -16.65 -11.62
N GLY A 171 37.11 -15.54 -12.12
CA GLY A 171 37.71 -15.41 -13.47
C GLY A 171 36.66 -15.29 -14.59
N GLY A 172 36.78 -14.45 -15.63
CA GLY A 172 37.91 -13.64 -16.12
C GLY A 172 38.26 -14.04 -17.57
N ASP A 173 38.55 -13.17 -18.53
CA ASP A 173 38.66 -11.69 -18.58
C ASP A 173 38.56 -11.23 -20.06
N SER A 174 38.35 -9.96 -20.46
CA SER A 174 38.24 -8.68 -19.73
C SER A 174 37.04 -7.85 -20.29
N LEU A 175 37.04 -6.64 -20.87
CA LEU A 175 38.03 -5.61 -21.26
C LEU A 175 37.28 -4.26 -21.44
N GLY A 176 37.84 -3.12 -20.99
CA GLY A 176 37.36 -1.75 -21.34
C GLY A 176 36.38 -1.11 -20.32
N MET A 177 36.85 -0.62 -19.17
CA MET A 177 37.32 0.77 -18.92
C MET A 177 36.28 1.92 -19.03
N ALA A 178 35.58 2.18 -17.91
CA ALA A 178 35.30 3.53 -17.40
C ALA A 178 35.02 3.49 -15.87
N GLN A 179 35.60 4.43 -15.13
CA GLN A 179 35.41 4.66 -13.68
C GLN A 179 34.39 5.82 -13.50
N MET A 180 33.76 6.16 -12.37
CA MET A 180 33.76 5.77 -10.93
C MET A 180 32.38 6.27 -10.35
N THR A 181 31.89 6.07 -9.11
CA THR A 181 32.50 5.74 -7.81
C THR A 181 31.47 5.17 -6.81
N LYS A 182 31.89 4.20 -5.96
CA LYS A 182 31.41 3.92 -4.58
C LYS A 182 29.90 3.70 -4.30
N THR A 183 29.51 2.43 -4.28
CA THR A 183 28.74 1.85 -3.15
C THR A 183 29.73 1.28 -2.11
N ALA A 184 29.25 0.88 -0.92
CA ALA A 184 30.09 0.33 0.15
C ALA A 184 30.02 -1.21 0.19
N ASP A 185 31.18 -1.87 0.26
CA ASP A 185 31.29 -3.32 0.43
C ASP A 185 30.98 -3.76 1.87
N ILE A 186 30.20 -4.83 2.02
CA ILE A 186 30.09 -5.59 3.27
C ILE A 186 30.68 -6.98 3.04
N SER A 187 31.88 -7.21 3.57
CA SER A 187 32.60 -8.48 3.46
C SER A 187 32.27 -9.40 4.64
N PHE A 188 31.82 -10.62 4.36
CA PHE A 188 31.56 -11.63 5.39
C PHE A 188 32.87 -12.23 5.95
N PRO A 189 33.11 -12.20 7.28
CA PRO A 189 34.24 -12.89 7.89
C PRO A 189 34.12 -14.42 7.82
N ARG A 190 35.27 -15.09 7.82
CA ARG A 190 35.39 -16.55 7.80
C ARG A 190 35.13 -17.14 9.18
N GLU A 191 34.33 -18.20 9.21
CA GLU A 191 33.91 -18.92 10.43
C GLU A 191 35.11 -19.53 11.19
N GLN A 192 35.20 -19.24 12.50
CA GLN A 192 36.07 -19.92 13.45
C GLN A 192 35.23 -20.46 14.60
N GLN A 193 35.46 -21.72 14.97
CA GLN A 193 34.73 -22.40 16.04
C GLN A 193 35.14 -21.84 17.41
N LEU A 194 34.15 -21.49 18.23
CA LEU A 194 34.29 -21.30 19.67
C LEU A 194 33.03 -21.82 20.35
N GLU A 195 33.18 -22.82 21.23
CA GLU A 195 32.06 -23.35 22.02
C GLU A 195 31.66 -22.34 23.09
N GLY A 196 30.61 -21.56 22.80
CA GLY A 196 30.08 -20.55 23.70
C GLY A 196 28.57 -20.54 23.68
N LYS A 197 27.95 -20.99 24.78
CA LYS A 197 26.48 -21.04 24.94
C LYS A 197 25.90 -19.62 24.91
N THR A 198 25.46 -19.20 23.74
CA THR A 198 25.01 -17.84 23.44
C THR A 198 23.65 -17.88 22.76
N ASP A 199 22.72 -17.06 23.24
CA ASP A 199 21.51 -16.75 22.50
C ASP A 199 21.93 -15.95 21.26
N VAL A 200 21.92 -16.59 20.10
CA VAL A 200 22.24 -15.95 18.81
C VAL A 200 21.08 -15.03 18.43
N LYS A 201 21.05 -13.84 19.05
CA LYS A 201 20.26 -12.72 18.54
C LYS A 201 20.82 -12.41 17.14
N PRO A 202 20.03 -12.53 16.05
CA PRO A 202 20.59 -12.46 14.70
C PRO A 202 21.19 -11.10 14.36
N GLU A 203 21.85 -11.05 13.19
CA GLU A 203 22.30 -9.82 12.52
C GLU A 203 21.20 -8.74 12.57
N ILE A 204 21.61 -7.46 12.66
CA ILE A 204 20.70 -6.33 12.94
C ILE A 204 19.65 -6.22 11.82
N PHE A 205 18.49 -6.82 12.04
CA PHE A 205 17.36 -6.71 11.13
C PHE A 205 16.90 -5.25 11.07
N SER A 206 16.52 -4.81 9.87
CA SER A 206 15.65 -3.65 9.74
C SER A 206 14.32 -3.95 10.46
N PRO A 207 13.57 -2.94 10.94
CA PRO A 207 12.27 -3.17 11.57
C PRO A 207 11.28 -3.97 10.70
N PHE A 208 11.38 -3.87 9.36
CA PHE A 208 10.64 -4.73 8.42
C PHE A 208 11.09 -6.20 8.47
N GLY A 209 12.41 -6.43 8.53
CA GLY A 209 12.99 -7.76 8.69
C GLY A 209 12.58 -8.43 10.01
N GLU A 210 12.58 -7.66 11.11
CA GLU A 210 12.08 -8.15 12.41
C GLU A 210 10.58 -8.46 12.35
N ALA A 211 9.78 -7.57 11.75
CA ALA A 211 8.33 -7.79 11.64
C ALA A 211 7.97 -9.03 10.81
N LEU A 212 8.60 -9.22 9.64
CA LEU A 212 8.38 -10.41 8.81
C LEU A 212 8.97 -11.68 9.44
N PHE A 213 10.08 -11.58 10.17
CA PHE A 213 10.60 -12.70 10.96
C PHE A 213 9.62 -13.12 12.07
N ASN A 214 9.01 -12.17 12.78
CA ASN A 214 7.98 -12.44 13.79
C ASN A 214 6.75 -13.15 13.19
N MET A 215 6.32 -12.76 11.98
CA MET A 215 5.27 -13.46 11.25
C MET A 215 5.71 -14.87 10.81
N ALA A 216 6.96 -15.04 10.35
CA ALA A 216 7.50 -16.33 9.98
C ALA A 216 7.53 -17.30 11.18
N GLN A 217 7.96 -16.84 12.36
CA GLN A 217 7.91 -17.62 13.60
C GLN A 217 6.46 -17.90 14.05
N HIS A 218 5.53 -16.96 13.84
CA HIS A 218 4.12 -17.20 14.15
C HIS A 218 3.51 -18.28 13.25
N ILE A 219 3.85 -18.32 11.95
CA ILE A 219 3.43 -19.37 11.02
C ILE A 219 4.03 -20.71 11.47
N LEU A 220 5.36 -20.78 11.66
CA LEU A 220 6.07 -22.00 12.08
C LEU A 220 5.62 -22.57 13.43
N LYS A 221 5.11 -21.72 14.34
CA LYS A 221 4.61 -22.16 15.64
C LYS A 221 3.20 -22.78 15.58
N ASN A 222 2.37 -22.37 14.62
CA ASN A 222 0.96 -22.76 14.55
C ASN A 222 0.66 -23.79 13.44
N ILE A 223 1.59 -23.98 12.49
CA ILE A 223 1.49 -24.96 11.41
C ILE A 223 1.36 -26.40 11.96
N GLN A 224 0.43 -27.18 11.40
CA GLN A 224 0.13 -28.56 11.82
C GLN A 224 0.32 -29.57 10.67
N THR A 225 0.12 -29.13 9.43
CA THR A 225 0.19 -29.94 8.21
C THR A 225 1.61 -30.16 7.70
N GLY A 226 2.51 -29.22 7.94
CA GLY A 226 3.83 -29.16 7.30
C GLY A 226 3.83 -28.56 5.88
N TYR A 227 2.67 -28.10 5.38
CA TYR A 227 2.51 -27.49 4.07
C TYR A 227 1.91 -26.09 4.21
N ALA A 228 2.50 -25.08 3.56
CA ALA A 228 2.02 -23.70 3.63
C ALA A 228 1.90 -23.04 2.26
N ASP A 229 0.83 -22.29 2.03
CA ASP A 229 0.71 -21.42 0.86
C ASP A 229 0.60 -19.96 1.35
N ILE A 230 1.67 -19.19 1.11
CA ILE A 230 1.91 -17.89 1.76
C ILE A 230 1.91 -16.79 0.70
N VAL A 231 0.89 -15.93 0.74
CA VAL A 231 0.64 -14.91 -0.29
C VAL A 231 0.92 -13.53 0.28
N PHE A 232 1.81 -12.77 -0.35
CA PHE A 232 1.98 -11.35 -0.04
C PHE A 232 0.95 -10.54 -0.83
N VAL A 233 0.05 -9.85 -0.12
CA VAL A 233 -0.87 -8.86 -0.69
C VAL A 233 -0.22 -7.50 -0.44
N LEU A 234 0.53 -7.04 -1.44
CA LEU A 234 1.46 -5.92 -1.32
C LEU A 234 0.93 -4.70 -2.06
N ASP A 235 0.77 -3.65 -1.29
CA ASP A 235 0.59 -2.28 -1.73
C ASP A 235 1.75 -1.81 -2.63
N THR A 236 1.41 -1.10 -3.70
CA THR A 236 2.35 -0.54 -4.68
C THR A 236 2.22 0.98 -4.85
N SER A 237 1.62 1.66 -3.86
CA SER A 237 1.57 3.12 -3.76
C SER A 237 2.95 3.78 -3.67
N LEU A 238 3.00 5.10 -3.89
CA LEU A 238 4.27 5.85 -3.95
C LEU A 238 4.95 6.02 -2.58
N SER A 239 4.19 6.04 -1.49
CA SER A 239 4.73 6.00 -0.11
C SER A 239 5.46 4.69 0.16
N MET A 240 4.94 3.59 -0.36
CA MET A 240 5.47 2.25 -0.13
C MET A 240 6.77 1.91 -0.87
N GLN A 241 7.31 2.77 -1.74
CA GLN A 241 8.52 2.49 -2.54
C GLN A 241 9.69 1.89 -1.73
N ASP A 242 10.11 2.57 -0.66
CA ASP A 242 11.20 2.12 0.19
C ASP A 242 10.83 0.87 1.01
N ASN A 243 9.55 0.70 1.31
CA ASN A 243 9.01 -0.37 2.15
C ASN A 243 8.95 -1.70 1.38
N ILE A 244 8.53 -1.65 0.12
CA ILE A 244 8.59 -2.75 -0.86
C ILE A 244 10.01 -3.33 -0.94
N GLN A 245 11.03 -2.47 -1.08
CA GLN A 245 12.43 -2.93 -1.16
C GLN A 245 12.87 -3.64 0.12
N LYS A 246 12.54 -3.10 1.30
CA LYS A 246 12.83 -3.71 2.61
C LYS A 246 12.12 -5.07 2.77
N VAL A 247 10.87 -5.21 2.30
CA VAL A 247 10.12 -6.47 2.26
C VAL A 247 10.81 -7.49 1.34
N ALA A 248 11.20 -7.07 0.13
CA ALA A 248 11.90 -7.91 -0.84
C ALA A 248 13.23 -8.46 -0.28
N GLU A 249 13.99 -7.65 0.45
CA GLU A 249 15.22 -8.05 1.12
C GLU A 249 14.96 -9.02 2.29
N ALA A 250 13.97 -8.73 3.13
CA ALA A 250 13.57 -9.57 4.26
C ALA A 250 12.99 -10.94 3.87
N LEU A 251 12.41 -11.07 2.67
CA LEU A 251 11.81 -12.32 2.17
C LEU A 251 12.76 -13.53 2.22
N PHE A 252 14.08 -13.34 2.02
CA PHE A 252 15.03 -14.43 2.17
C PHE A 252 15.21 -14.87 3.63
N SER A 253 15.19 -13.96 4.60
CA SER A 253 15.32 -14.30 6.02
C SER A 253 14.13 -15.13 6.51
N MET A 254 12.93 -14.78 6.06
CA MET A 254 11.69 -15.52 6.29
C MET A 254 11.70 -16.91 5.62
N THR A 255 12.02 -16.99 4.32
CA THR A 255 12.06 -18.28 3.60
C THR A 255 13.20 -19.19 4.05
N ASN A 256 14.32 -18.63 4.51
CA ASN A 256 15.41 -19.39 5.15
C ASN A 256 14.98 -19.98 6.50
N ALA A 257 14.06 -19.36 7.24
CA ALA A 257 13.49 -19.94 8.46
C ALA A 257 12.59 -21.14 8.13
N TYR A 258 11.81 -21.05 7.06
CA TYR A 258 10.98 -22.15 6.56
C TYR A 258 11.81 -23.33 6.03
N ASP A 259 12.84 -23.06 5.21
CA ASP A 259 13.77 -24.08 4.72
C ASP A 259 14.44 -24.83 5.91
N LYS A 260 14.88 -24.10 6.95
CA LYS A 260 15.47 -24.67 8.17
C LYS A 260 14.49 -25.50 9.00
N ALA A 261 13.20 -25.19 8.95
CA ALA A 261 12.15 -25.93 9.65
C ALA A 261 11.59 -27.12 8.85
N GLY A 262 12.03 -27.31 7.60
CA GLY A 262 11.51 -28.37 6.72
C GLY A 262 10.11 -28.13 6.17
N LEU A 263 9.61 -26.89 6.22
CA LEU A 263 8.26 -26.53 5.77
C LEU A 263 8.16 -26.58 4.23
N ASP A 264 7.17 -27.29 3.67
CA ASP A 264 6.85 -27.21 2.24
C ASP A 264 5.98 -25.98 1.97
N TYR A 265 6.64 -24.84 1.78
CA TYR A 265 5.97 -23.60 1.39
C TYR A 265 5.95 -23.37 -0.13
N ARG A 266 4.84 -22.78 -0.60
CA ARG A 266 4.76 -21.98 -1.82
C ARG A 266 4.50 -20.52 -1.46
N LEU A 267 4.91 -19.63 -2.36
CA LEU A 267 4.77 -18.19 -2.22
C LEU A 267 3.86 -17.66 -3.33
N GLY A 268 2.89 -16.83 -2.98
CA GLY A 268 2.03 -16.10 -3.92
C GLY A 268 2.18 -14.60 -3.77
N PHE A 269 1.61 -13.86 -4.72
CA PHE A 269 1.76 -12.42 -4.77
C PHE A 269 0.52 -11.76 -5.35
N VAL A 270 0.12 -10.63 -4.77
CA VAL A 270 -0.94 -9.77 -5.27
C VAL A 270 -0.46 -8.32 -5.15
N GLU A 271 -0.22 -7.69 -6.30
CA GLU A 271 0.10 -6.26 -6.40
C GLU A 271 -1.20 -5.47 -6.42
N PHE A 272 -1.29 -4.32 -5.71
CA PHE A 272 -2.42 -3.40 -5.89
C PHE A 272 -2.02 -1.93 -5.96
N SER A 273 -2.61 -1.21 -6.92
CA SER A 273 -2.51 0.25 -7.08
C SER A 273 -3.60 0.82 -7.99
N VAL A 274 -3.97 2.09 -7.81
CA VAL A 274 -4.97 2.77 -8.65
C VAL A 274 -4.30 3.79 -9.57
N GLN A 275 -4.13 3.43 -10.83
CA GLN A 275 -3.53 4.30 -11.85
C GLN A 275 -4.57 5.24 -12.48
N GLN A 276 -4.10 6.22 -13.27
CA GLN A 276 -4.95 7.17 -14.01
C GLN A 276 -5.96 6.50 -14.98
N TYR A 277 -5.75 5.23 -15.33
CA TYR A 277 -6.62 4.43 -16.18
C TYR A 277 -7.53 3.45 -15.41
N GLY A 278 -7.49 3.47 -14.07
CA GLY A 278 -8.27 2.61 -13.17
C GLY A 278 -7.40 1.76 -12.25
N GLU A 279 -8.08 0.97 -11.42
CA GLU A 279 -7.49 -0.02 -10.53
C GLU A 279 -6.69 -1.08 -11.31
N GLN A 280 -5.42 -1.26 -10.98
CA GLN A 280 -4.61 -2.42 -11.38
C GLN A 280 -4.36 -3.29 -10.15
N ILE A 281 -4.81 -4.54 -10.24
CA ILE A 281 -4.48 -5.58 -9.27
C ILE A 281 -4.09 -6.81 -10.07
N GLU A 282 -2.82 -7.20 -9.98
CA GLU A 282 -2.29 -8.41 -10.62
C GLU A 282 -2.16 -9.51 -9.57
N VAL A 283 -2.62 -10.72 -9.92
CA VAL A 283 -2.68 -11.88 -9.01
C VAL A 283 -1.79 -12.98 -9.58
N ASP A 284 -0.68 -13.25 -8.89
CA ASP A 284 0.38 -14.13 -9.35
C ASP A 284 0.20 -15.58 -8.83
N PRO A 285 0.45 -16.61 -9.65
CA PRO A 285 0.29 -18.00 -9.23
C PRO A 285 1.35 -18.41 -8.20
N LEU A 286 0.97 -19.34 -7.32
CA LEU A 286 1.84 -19.87 -6.27
C LEU A 286 3.10 -20.54 -6.82
N THR A 287 4.28 -20.04 -6.45
CA THR A 287 5.61 -20.54 -6.86
C THR A 287 6.41 -21.09 -5.67
N SER A 288 7.29 -22.06 -5.93
CA SER A 288 8.27 -22.53 -4.94
C SER A 288 9.63 -21.82 -5.04
N ASP A 289 9.83 -20.89 -5.99
CA ASP A 289 11.07 -20.11 -6.11
C ASP A 289 10.97 -18.73 -5.41
N PRO A 290 11.61 -18.53 -4.24
CA PRO A 290 11.67 -17.21 -3.60
C PRO A 290 12.52 -16.19 -4.38
N MET A 291 13.41 -16.61 -5.29
CA MET A 291 14.15 -15.69 -6.15
C MET A 291 13.27 -15.09 -7.25
N LEU A 292 12.25 -15.81 -7.74
CA LEU A 292 11.26 -15.26 -8.67
C LEU A 292 10.46 -14.14 -7.99
N LEU A 293 9.92 -14.43 -6.80
CA LEU A 293 9.14 -13.45 -6.05
C LEU A 293 9.98 -12.23 -5.62
N GLN A 294 11.21 -12.42 -5.10
CA GLN A 294 12.06 -11.28 -4.78
C GLN A 294 12.37 -10.43 -6.03
N ARG A 295 12.69 -11.05 -7.17
CA ARG A 295 12.96 -10.30 -8.41
C ARG A 295 11.74 -9.50 -8.83
N ARG A 296 10.53 -10.06 -8.72
CA ARG A 296 9.29 -9.33 -9.00
C ARG A 296 9.12 -8.13 -8.08
N MET A 297 9.20 -8.34 -6.76
CA MET A 297 9.13 -7.27 -5.74
C MET A 297 10.17 -6.15 -5.94
N LYS A 298 11.32 -6.42 -6.57
CA LYS A 298 12.35 -5.40 -6.87
C LYS A 298 12.14 -4.65 -8.19
N TYR A 299 11.16 -5.03 -9.00
CA TYR A 299 10.86 -4.41 -10.31
C TYR A 299 9.38 -3.98 -10.44
N LEU A 300 8.67 -3.81 -9.32
CA LEU A 300 7.28 -3.35 -9.32
C LEU A 300 7.14 -1.96 -9.92
N ARG A 301 5.99 -1.69 -10.54
CA ARG A 301 5.63 -0.37 -11.04
C ARG A 301 4.85 0.38 -9.99
N ILE A 302 5.57 1.17 -9.21
CA ILE A 302 5.04 2.03 -8.15
C ILE A 302 4.07 3.05 -8.75
N SER A 303 2.83 3.12 -8.21
CA SER A 303 1.82 4.08 -8.65
C SER A 303 0.62 4.16 -7.70
N GLY A 304 -0.08 5.30 -7.70
CA GLY A 304 -1.53 5.33 -7.44
C GLY A 304 -2.04 5.54 -6.01
N ASP A 305 -3.37 5.54 -5.94
CA ASP A 305 -4.27 5.53 -4.76
C ASP A 305 -4.58 4.03 -4.39
N GLU A 306 -5.22 3.71 -3.27
CA GLU A 306 -5.19 2.34 -2.69
C GLU A 306 -6.55 1.68 -2.38
N HIS A 307 -6.71 0.40 -2.76
CA HIS A 307 -7.94 -0.41 -2.55
C HIS A 307 -7.67 -1.80 -1.96
N ALA A 308 -7.02 -1.86 -0.78
CA ALA A 308 -6.62 -3.12 -0.13
C ALA A 308 -7.77 -4.15 0.08
N LEU A 309 -9.03 -3.74 0.23
CA LEU A 309 -10.16 -4.70 0.30
C LEU A 309 -10.42 -5.41 -1.02
N ASP A 310 -10.26 -4.72 -2.15
CA ASP A 310 -10.41 -5.33 -3.48
C ASP A 310 -9.22 -6.23 -3.81
N ALA A 311 -8.02 -5.91 -3.29
CA ALA A 311 -6.85 -6.78 -3.35
C ALA A 311 -7.06 -8.08 -2.56
N LEU A 312 -7.54 -7.99 -1.31
CA LEU A 312 -7.92 -9.16 -0.51
C LEU A 312 -9.05 -9.97 -1.17
N TRP A 313 -10.07 -9.29 -1.73
CA TRP A 313 -11.14 -9.96 -2.47
C TRP A 313 -10.62 -10.74 -3.68
N LYS A 314 -9.72 -10.14 -4.48
CA LYS A 314 -9.11 -10.81 -5.65
C LYS A 314 -8.19 -11.96 -5.22
N ALA A 315 -7.39 -11.79 -4.16
CA ALA A 315 -6.54 -12.84 -3.61
C ALA A 315 -7.36 -14.08 -3.22
N LEU A 316 -8.42 -13.89 -2.43
CA LEU A 316 -9.30 -14.96 -1.96
C LEU A 316 -10.14 -15.60 -3.08
N THR A 317 -10.48 -14.85 -4.13
CA THR A 317 -11.30 -15.32 -5.26
C THR A 317 -10.51 -16.08 -6.33
N TYR A 318 -9.27 -15.65 -6.63
CA TYR A 318 -8.54 -16.14 -7.81
C TYR A 318 -7.33 -17.04 -7.51
N LEU A 319 -6.80 -17.05 -6.28
CA LEU A 319 -5.65 -17.89 -5.94
C LEU A 319 -6.06 -19.35 -5.65
N GLN A 320 -5.40 -20.27 -6.36
CA GLN A 320 -5.62 -21.72 -6.22
C GLN A 320 -4.70 -22.31 -5.16
N PHE A 321 -5.06 -22.12 -3.89
CA PHE A 321 -4.41 -22.76 -2.75
C PHE A 321 -4.46 -24.30 -2.83
N ARG A 322 -3.39 -24.97 -2.40
CA ARG A 322 -3.35 -26.42 -2.17
C ARG A 322 -4.40 -26.83 -1.12
N PRO A 323 -5.19 -27.89 -1.33
CA PRO A 323 -6.15 -28.36 -0.33
C PRO A 323 -5.48 -28.94 0.93
N GLU A 324 -4.23 -29.40 0.83
CA GLU A 324 -3.43 -29.95 1.93
C GLU A 324 -2.61 -28.89 2.70
N ALA A 325 -2.56 -27.64 2.24
CA ALA A 325 -1.73 -26.59 2.83
C ALA A 325 -2.52 -25.61 3.70
N GLU A 326 -1.88 -25.15 4.77
CA GLU A 326 -2.38 -24.02 5.55
C GLU A 326 -2.14 -22.71 4.80
N LYS A 327 -3.18 -21.88 4.76
CA LYS A 327 -3.27 -20.72 3.87
C LYS A 327 -2.97 -19.45 4.64
N HIS A 328 -1.95 -18.72 4.23
CA HIS A 328 -1.53 -17.49 4.86
C HIS A 328 -1.57 -16.34 3.86
N LEU A 329 -2.30 -15.27 4.16
CA LEU A 329 -2.10 -13.97 3.52
C LEU A 329 -1.20 -13.12 4.42
N ILE A 330 -0.39 -12.26 3.81
CA ILE A 330 0.36 -11.21 4.48
C ILE A 330 0.02 -9.90 3.77
N LEU A 331 -0.88 -9.11 4.36
CA LEU A 331 -1.20 -7.77 3.89
C LEU A 331 -0.09 -6.81 4.30
N VAL A 332 0.40 -6.00 3.37
CA VAL A 332 1.38 -4.94 3.62
C VAL A 332 0.94 -3.67 2.89
N THR A 333 0.78 -2.56 3.62
CA THR A 333 0.30 -1.23 3.15
C THR A 333 0.67 -0.17 4.20
N ASP A 334 0.86 1.09 3.83
CA ASP A 334 0.94 2.20 4.81
C ASP A 334 -0.34 3.05 4.96
N GLU A 335 -1.44 2.67 4.31
CA GLU A 335 -2.75 3.33 4.43
C GLU A 335 -3.86 2.46 5.10
N PRO A 336 -4.99 3.06 5.51
CA PRO A 336 -6.20 2.33 5.92
C PRO A 336 -6.83 1.58 4.73
N ALA A 337 -7.36 0.38 4.95
CA ALA A 337 -7.93 -0.41 3.86
C ALA A 337 -9.22 0.25 3.30
N THR A 338 -9.24 0.47 1.98
CA THR A 338 -10.40 1.00 1.25
C THR A 338 -10.83 0.04 0.12
N THR A 339 -11.87 0.44 -0.63
CA THR A 339 -12.38 -0.25 -1.82
C THR A 339 -12.75 0.79 -2.88
N GLY A 340 -12.58 0.45 -4.16
CA GLY A 340 -12.95 1.32 -5.29
C GLY A 340 -14.44 1.32 -5.63
N TRP A 341 -15.23 0.52 -4.92
CA TRP A 341 -16.65 0.31 -5.20
C TRP A 341 -17.48 1.50 -4.70
N SER A 342 -18.06 2.25 -5.64
CA SER A 342 -18.83 3.47 -5.35
C SER A 342 -20.26 3.23 -4.86
N GLU A 343 -20.63 2.00 -4.52
CA GLU A 343 -21.96 1.69 -3.98
C GLU A 343 -22.08 2.13 -2.53
N LYS A 344 -23.30 2.48 -2.11
CA LYS A 344 -23.56 2.84 -0.71
C LYS A 344 -23.26 1.62 0.17
N ASP A 345 -22.54 1.86 1.26
CA ASP A 345 -22.11 0.85 2.24
C ASP A 345 -21.16 -0.23 1.68
N ALA A 346 -20.62 -0.05 0.45
CA ALA A 346 -19.71 -1.00 -0.21
C ALA A 346 -18.51 -1.40 0.66
N TYR A 347 -17.89 -0.43 1.35
CA TYR A 347 -16.81 -0.70 2.31
C TYR A 347 -17.20 -1.77 3.34
N TYR A 348 -18.38 -1.65 3.96
CA TYR A 348 -18.85 -2.61 4.95
C TYR A 348 -19.16 -3.97 4.33
N GLN A 349 -19.79 -3.99 3.15
CA GLN A 349 -20.07 -5.21 2.41
C GLN A 349 -18.78 -5.97 2.03
N ARG A 350 -17.78 -5.27 1.48
CA ARG A 350 -16.47 -5.85 1.13
C ARG A 350 -15.70 -6.32 2.37
N ARG A 351 -15.66 -5.51 3.43
CA ARG A 351 -15.05 -5.85 4.72
C ARG A 351 -15.64 -7.14 5.31
N ASP A 352 -16.97 -7.23 5.34
CA ASP A 352 -17.67 -8.36 5.96
C ASP A 352 -17.63 -9.62 5.08
N TRP A 353 -17.58 -9.47 3.76
CA TRP A 353 -17.23 -10.56 2.84
C TRP A 353 -15.81 -11.07 3.09
N VAL A 354 -14.81 -10.20 3.26
CA VAL A 354 -13.41 -10.62 3.49
C VAL A 354 -13.29 -11.40 4.81
N PHE A 355 -13.97 -10.97 5.89
CA PHE A 355 -14.04 -11.75 7.12
C PHE A 355 -14.67 -13.14 6.89
N GLN A 356 -15.86 -13.18 6.28
CA GLN A 356 -16.59 -14.43 6.03
C GLN A 356 -15.81 -15.39 5.13
N GLU A 357 -15.13 -14.88 4.11
CA GLU A 357 -14.40 -15.70 3.15
C GLU A 357 -13.08 -16.24 3.74
N CYS A 358 -12.36 -15.45 4.54
CA CYS A 358 -11.22 -15.97 5.30
C CYS A 358 -11.64 -17.05 6.29
N GLU A 359 -12.75 -16.83 7.03
CA GLU A 359 -13.33 -17.81 7.95
C GLU A 359 -13.79 -19.08 7.19
N ARG A 360 -14.46 -18.94 6.04
CA ARG A 360 -14.95 -20.05 5.20
C ARG A 360 -13.83 -20.86 4.54
N GLN A 361 -12.75 -20.21 4.11
CA GLN A 361 -11.63 -20.86 3.45
C GLN A 361 -10.55 -21.37 4.41
N ASN A 362 -10.66 -21.08 5.72
CA ASN A 362 -9.62 -21.28 6.74
C ASN A 362 -8.29 -20.62 6.33
N VAL A 363 -8.35 -19.31 6.07
CA VAL A 363 -7.22 -18.46 5.68
C VAL A 363 -6.81 -17.57 6.85
N THR A 364 -5.57 -17.70 7.29
CA THR A 364 -4.95 -16.82 8.28
C THR A 364 -4.36 -15.59 7.62
N VAL A 365 -4.68 -14.39 8.11
CA VAL A 365 -4.18 -13.13 7.54
C VAL A 365 -3.26 -12.44 8.54
N HIS A 366 -1.97 -12.37 8.24
CA HIS A 366 -1.04 -11.49 8.93
C HIS A 366 -1.10 -10.09 8.29
N VAL A 367 -0.84 -9.04 9.08
CA VAL A 367 -0.91 -7.66 8.60
C VAL A 367 0.30 -6.88 9.11
N LEU A 368 1.08 -6.32 8.18
CA LEU A 368 2.16 -5.37 8.44
C LEU A 368 1.71 -4.03 7.89
N GLY A 369 0.93 -3.28 8.68
CA GLY A 369 0.04 -2.27 8.11
C GLY A 369 -0.24 -1.06 8.98
N TYR A 370 -1.09 -0.19 8.46
CA TYR A 370 -1.55 1.01 9.16
C TYR A 370 -2.30 0.68 10.45
N ASN A 371 -2.29 1.64 11.38
CA ASN A 371 -2.93 1.53 12.68
C ASN A 371 -4.44 1.79 12.62
N GLU A 372 -5.19 0.91 11.96
CA GLU A 372 -6.66 0.94 11.94
C GLU A 372 -7.33 -0.29 12.56
N TYR A 373 -8.62 -0.12 12.89
CA TYR A 373 -9.46 -1.14 13.51
C TYR A 373 -9.66 -2.38 12.63
N PHE A 374 -9.87 -2.23 11.31
CA PHE A 374 -10.11 -3.36 10.43
C PHE A 374 -8.88 -4.26 10.30
N GLN A 375 -7.71 -3.71 10.01
CA GLN A 375 -6.46 -4.46 9.90
C GLN A 375 -6.11 -5.23 11.18
N ARG A 376 -6.30 -4.61 12.35
CA ARG A 376 -6.16 -5.27 13.66
C ARG A 376 -7.17 -6.41 13.84
N GLN A 377 -8.45 -6.21 13.48
CA GLN A 377 -9.48 -7.26 13.55
C GLN A 377 -9.27 -8.40 12.56
N LEU A 378 -8.77 -8.12 11.35
CA LEU A 378 -8.54 -9.11 10.30
C LEU A 378 -7.48 -10.12 10.76
N ALA A 379 -6.37 -9.65 11.32
CA ALA A 379 -5.40 -10.51 11.97
C ALA A 379 -6.01 -11.27 13.16
N GLN A 380 -6.64 -10.56 14.10
CA GLN A 380 -7.15 -11.18 15.34
C GLN A 380 -8.20 -12.28 15.08
N ARG A 381 -9.14 -12.07 14.14
CA ARG A 381 -10.19 -13.06 13.80
C ARG A 381 -9.64 -14.29 13.09
N THR A 382 -8.64 -14.12 12.24
CA THR A 382 -8.10 -15.20 11.40
C THR A 382 -6.91 -15.93 12.05
N ASN A 383 -6.66 -15.69 13.34
CA ASN A 383 -5.50 -16.16 14.11
C ASN A 383 -4.15 -15.76 13.48
N GLY A 384 -4.13 -14.62 12.78
CA GLY A 384 -2.94 -14.00 12.23
C GLY A 384 -2.33 -12.98 13.19
N LEU A 385 -1.22 -12.38 12.75
CA LEU A 385 -0.43 -11.45 13.56
C LEU A 385 -0.44 -10.05 12.93
N TRP A 386 -0.87 -9.05 13.69
CA TRP A 386 -0.81 -7.64 13.30
C TRP A 386 0.47 -6.99 13.87
N GLN A 387 1.19 -6.25 13.03
CA GLN A 387 2.25 -5.31 13.41
C GLN A 387 2.05 -3.99 12.67
N GLU A 388 2.42 -2.89 13.33
CA GLU A 388 2.45 -1.56 12.72
C GLU A 388 3.55 -1.49 11.66
N ILE A 389 3.27 -0.91 10.50
CA ILE A 389 4.26 -0.79 9.43
C ILE A 389 5.38 0.20 9.82
N PRO A 390 6.67 -0.21 9.80
CA PRO A 390 7.75 0.66 10.28
C PRO A 390 7.98 1.88 9.38
N GLY A 391 7.79 3.07 9.95
CA GLY A 391 7.91 4.34 9.21
C GLY A 391 6.57 4.95 8.80
N GLY A 392 5.45 4.23 8.97
CA GLY A 392 4.13 4.85 8.96
C GLY A 392 4.04 5.94 10.04
N GLN A 393 3.36 7.05 9.74
CA GLN A 393 3.38 8.21 10.63
C GLN A 393 2.67 7.92 11.96
N ARG A 394 3.40 8.10 13.07
CA ARG A 394 2.86 7.91 14.43
C ARG A 394 2.07 9.14 14.89
N PRO A 395 0.79 9.02 15.25
CA PRO A 395 0.24 9.84 16.32
C PRO A 395 0.85 9.40 17.69
N PRO A 396 1.16 10.33 18.60
CA PRO A 396 1.49 9.97 19.99
C PRO A 396 0.34 9.26 20.70
N SER A 397 0.66 8.36 21.63
CA SER A 397 -0.33 7.45 22.22
C SER A 397 -1.35 8.11 23.14
N VAL A 398 -2.63 7.81 22.92
CA VAL A 398 -3.65 7.76 23.99
C VAL A 398 -4.35 6.41 23.91
N VAL A 399 -4.38 5.68 25.03
CA VAL A 399 -5.13 4.42 25.16
C VAL A 399 -6.40 4.70 25.97
N ALA A 400 -7.55 4.71 25.30
CA ALA A 400 -8.86 4.73 25.94
C ALA A 400 -9.83 3.82 25.16
N GLN A 401 -10.77 3.20 25.87
CA GLN A 401 -11.80 2.33 25.30
C GLN A 401 -13.09 3.13 25.11
N GLY A 402 -13.62 3.25 23.89
CA GLY A 402 -14.85 4.00 23.62
C GLY A 402 -15.52 3.56 22.32
N THR A 403 -16.82 3.25 22.37
CA THR A 403 -17.59 2.71 21.24
C THR A 403 -18.04 3.78 20.24
N GLY A 404 -17.63 3.66 18.97
CA GLY A 404 -18.26 4.35 17.85
C GLY A 404 -17.32 4.63 16.68
N LEU A 405 -17.82 4.50 15.44
CA LEU A 405 -17.54 5.33 14.25
C LEU A 405 -17.95 4.61 12.93
N PRO A 406 -19.15 4.93 12.39
CA PRO A 406 -19.50 4.69 10.99
C PRO A 406 -19.83 5.99 10.23
N THR A 407 -18.99 7.03 10.39
CA THR A 407 -19.19 8.36 9.76
C THR A 407 -17.93 8.99 9.13
N LEU A 408 -16.72 8.62 9.60
CA LEU A 408 -15.46 9.32 9.27
C LEU A 408 -14.80 8.97 7.92
N ARG A 409 -15.50 8.28 7.00
CA ARG A 409 -14.89 7.79 5.73
C ARG A 409 -15.35 8.55 4.48
N SER A 410 -16.65 8.82 4.34
CA SER A 410 -17.15 9.68 3.25
C SER A 410 -16.70 11.14 3.42
N SER A 411 -16.62 11.61 4.67
CA SER A 411 -16.10 12.93 5.07
C SER A 411 -14.77 13.26 4.41
N ASN A 412 -13.83 12.30 4.47
CA ASN A 412 -12.46 12.53 4.07
C ASN A 412 -12.34 12.48 2.56
N GLN A 413 -13.09 11.61 1.87
CA GLN A 413 -13.14 11.60 0.40
C GLN A 413 -13.71 12.90 -0.18
N GLU A 414 -14.73 13.50 0.46
CA GLU A 414 -15.26 14.80 0.04
C GLU A 414 -14.28 15.96 0.31
N LEU A 415 -13.51 15.88 1.41
CA LEU A 415 -12.45 16.83 1.74
C LEU A 415 -11.29 16.74 0.72
N LEU A 416 -10.72 15.55 0.52
CA LEU A 416 -9.62 15.30 -0.43
C LEU A 416 -10.02 15.70 -1.86
N LYS A 417 -11.25 15.37 -2.29
CA LYS A 417 -11.80 15.84 -3.57
C LYS A 417 -11.83 17.37 -3.67
N SER A 418 -12.17 18.06 -2.58
CA SER A 418 -12.20 19.53 -2.55
C SER A 418 -10.80 20.13 -2.66
N PHE A 419 -9.79 19.57 -1.99
CA PHE A 419 -8.38 19.94 -2.18
C PHE A 419 -7.89 19.69 -3.61
N ARG A 420 -8.12 18.48 -4.15
CA ARG A 420 -7.79 18.10 -5.54
C ARG A 420 -8.49 19.03 -6.56
N ASP A 421 -9.70 19.51 -6.25
CA ASP A 421 -10.45 20.47 -7.08
C ASP A 421 -9.88 21.89 -7.03
N ILE A 422 -9.48 22.39 -5.86
CA ILE A 422 -8.88 23.73 -5.70
C ILE A 422 -7.49 23.78 -6.33
N ALA A 423 -6.65 22.76 -6.14
CA ALA A 423 -5.37 22.60 -6.84
C ALA A 423 -5.56 22.71 -8.37
N ARG A 424 -6.53 21.97 -8.91
CA ARG A 424 -6.89 22.01 -10.34
C ARG A 424 -7.47 23.34 -10.81
N TYR A 425 -8.07 24.15 -9.93
CA TYR A 425 -8.51 25.50 -10.25
C TYR A 425 -7.32 26.47 -10.31
N ILE A 426 -6.49 26.49 -9.26
CA ILE A 426 -5.32 27.35 -9.13
C ILE A 426 -4.35 27.15 -10.29
N ALA A 427 -4.03 25.90 -10.64
CA ALA A 427 -3.16 25.60 -11.78
C ALA A 427 -3.70 26.18 -13.09
N ARG A 428 -5.01 26.02 -13.35
CA ARG A 428 -5.67 26.54 -14.56
C ARG A 428 -5.72 28.07 -14.59
N THR A 429 -6.04 28.75 -13.48
CA THR A 429 -6.10 30.23 -13.45
C THR A 429 -4.72 30.89 -13.38
N SER A 430 -3.67 30.13 -13.05
CA SER A 430 -2.28 30.59 -13.09
C SER A 430 -1.59 30.35 -14.44
N GLY A 431 -2.18 29.52 -15.32
CA GLY A 431 -1.66 29.23 -16.66
C GLY A 431 -1.01 27.85 -16.84
N GLY A 432 -0.92 27.03 -15.79
CA GLY A 432 -0.40 25.65 -15.80
C GLY A 432 -1.36 24.65 -16.47
N GLY A 433 -1.89 24.99 -17.64
CA GLY A 433 -2.76 24.12 -18.41
C GLY A 433 -1.96 23.33 -19.45
N ILE A 434 -2.20 22.02 -19.55
CA ILE A 434 -1.78 21.22 -20.71
C ILE A 434 -2.65 21.64 -21.90
N THR A 435 -2.26 22.72 -22.57
CA THR A 435 -2.77 23.09 -23.90
C THR A 435 -2.33 22.03 -24.91
N LYS A 436 -3.20 21.68 -25.85
CA LYS A 436 -2.87 20.68 -26.90
C LYS A 436 -2.08 21.26 -28.06
N ASP A 437 -2.08 22.58 -28.19
CA ASP A 437 -1.42 23.31 -29.27
C ASP A 437 0.10 23.34 -28.99
N THR A 438 0.84 22.61 -29.82
CA THR A 438 2.18 22.09 -29.47
C THR A 438 3.33 23.06 -29.77
N ASP A 439 3.01 24.31 -30.13
CA ASP A 439 3.94 25.24 -30.79
C ASP A 439 4.43 26.37 -29.86
N ALA A 440 5.59 26.12 -29.25
CA ALA A 440 6.69 27.09 -29.13
C ALA A 440 6.45 28.45 -28.41
N ASN A 441 5.84 28.45 -27.22
CA ASN A 441 6.40 29.18 -26.06
C ASN A 441 5.70 28.79 -24.75
N ILE A 442 6.25 27.81 -24.03
CA ILE A 442 5.83 27.52 -22.65
C ILE A 442 6.52 28.53 -21.73
N SER A 443 5.91 29.70 -21.54
CA SER A 443 6.23 30.54 -20.40
C SER A 443 5.81 29.80 -19.14
N SER A 444 6.77 29.39 -18.30
CA SER A 444 6.50 28.72 -17.03
C SER A 444 5.60 29.61 -16.16
N SER A 445 4.35 29.20 -15.98
CA SER A 445 3.39 29.90 -15.12
C SER A 445 3.90 29.89 -13.68
N THR A 446 4.19 31.08 -13.14
CA THR A 446 4.66 31.28 -11.76
C THR A 446 3.49 31.65 -10.85
N ALA A 447 3.41 30.98 -9.69
CA ALA A 447 2.43 31.26 -8.65
C ALA A 447 3.05 31.36 -7.26
N ASP A 448 2.46 32.18 -6.40
CA ASP A 448 2.73 32.19 -4.96
C ASP A 448 1.44 31.86 -4.23
N ILE A 449 1.43 30.75 -3.49
CA ILE A 449 0.24 30.18 -2.86
C ILE A 449 0.41 30.30 -1.35
N ILE A 450 -0.41 31.13 -0.72
CA ILE A 450 -0.40 31.36 0.72
C ILE A 450 -1.56 30.59 1.34
N ILE A 451 -1.25 29.49 2.03
CA ILE A 451 -2.24 28.76 2.81
C ILE A 451 -2.53 29.58 4.07
N VAL A 452 -3.78 29.94 4.30
CA VAL A 452 -4.25 30.60 5.53
C VAL A 452 -5.07 29.57 6.28
N LEU A 453 -4.44 28.94 7.28
CA LEU A 453 -4.98 27.77 7.97
C LEU A 453 -5.37 28.13 9.40
N ASP A 454 -6.65 27.97 9.72
CA ASP A 454 -7.13 28.05 11.09
C ASP A 454 -6.46 26.96 11.95
N TYR A 455 -6.05 27.39 13.14
CA TYR A 455 -5.30 26.63 14.12
C TYR A 455 -5.99 26.59 15.49
N SER A 456 -7.27 26.97 15.52
CA SER A 456 -8.21 26.90 16.64
C SER A 456 -8.29 25.51 17.31
N LEU A 457 -8.93 25.47 18.49
CA LEU A 457 -9.16 24.20 19.18
C LEU A 457 -10.16 23.28 18.44
N SER A 458 -11.11 23.85 17.70
CA SER A 458 -12.11 23.13 16.89
C SER A 458 -11.46 22.32 15.77
N MET A 459 -10.39 22.86 15.17
CA MET A 459 -9.59 22.20 14.15
C MET A 459 -8.75 21.02 14.67
N ALA A 460 -8.56 20.85 15.98
CA ALA A 460 -7.68 19.82 16.56
C ALA A 460 -8.06 18.39 16.15
N GLY A 461 -9.35 18.08 15.98
CA GLY A 461 -9.83 16.78 15.50
C GLY A 461 -9.67 16.55 13.99
N LYS A 462 -9.27 17.57 13.23
CA LYS A 462 -9.26 17.60 11.76
C LYS A 462 -7.86 17.63 11.15
N ILE A 463 -6.83 17.98 11.93
CA ILE A 463 -5.45 18.20 11.45
C ILE A 463 -4.90 17.07 10.56
N GLU A 464 -5.22 15.80 10.84
CA GLU A 464 -4.72 14.69 10.02
C GLU A 464 -5.41 14.58 8.65
N ALA A 465 -6.71 14.86 8.59
CA ALA A 465 -7.43 14.97 7.31
C ALA A 465 -6.98 16.20 6.51
N LEU A 466 -6.59 17.28 7.20
CA LEU A 466 -6.01 18.49 6.59
C LEU A 466 -4.59 18.27 6.08
N ARG A 467 -3.75 17.50 6.79
CA ARG A 467 -2.42 17.07 6.33
C ARG A 467 -2.51 16.25 5.05
N GLN A 468 -3.37 15.22 5.01
CA GLN A 468 -3.56 14.43 3.79
C GLN A 468 -4.20 15.27 2.67
N GLY A 469 -5.10 16.19 2.98
CA GLY A 469 -5.66 17.14 2.02
C GLY A 469 -4.62 18.09 1.41
N LEU A 470 -3.68 18.59 2.22
CA LEU A 470 -2.59 19.44 1.76
C LEU A 470 -1.50 18.66 1.00
N ASN A 471 -1.26 17.39 1.35
CA ASN A 471 -0.46 16.45 0.56
C ASN A 471 -1.08 16.25 -0.84
N ASP A 472 -2.37 15.90 -0.90
CA ASP A 472 -3.14 15.75 -2.14
C ASP A 472 -3.17 17.04 -2.98
N PHE A 473 -3.22 18.20 -2.33
CA PHE A 473 -3.19 19.50 -2.99
C PHE A 473 -1.83 19.78 -3.66
N ILE A 474 -0.73 19.54 -2.94
CA ILE A 474 0.64 19.68 -3.46
C ILE A 474 0.85 18.75 -4.66
N GLY A 475 0.62 17.45 -4.48
CA GLY A 475 0.78 16.45 -5.54
C GLY A 475 -0.14 16.69 -6.74
N ALA A 476 -1.33 17.27 -6.52
CA ALA A 476 -2.20 17.69 -7.61
C ALA A 476 -1.69 18.93 -8.36
N ILE A 477 -0.91 19.83 -7.74
CA ILE A 477 -0.29 20.99 -8.42
C ILE A 477 0.97 20.58 -9.18
N ASP A 478 1.80 19.68 -8.64
CA ASP A 478 3.03 19.20 -9.30
C ASP A 478 2.76 18.63 -10.70
N LEU A 479 1.61 17.98 -10.87
CA LEU A 479 1.12 17.43 -12.15
C LEU A 479 0.83 18.48 -13.24
N PHE A 480 0.82 19.78 -12.91
CA PHE A 480 0.53 20.88 -13.85
C PHE A 480 1.75 21.67 -14.31
N ALA A 481 2.97 21.28 -13.90
CA ALA A 481 4.22 21.98 -14.24
C ALA A 481 4.19 23.50 -13.91
N LEU A 482 3.49 23.84 -12.82
CA LEU A 482 3.45 25.19 -12.24
C LEU A 482 4.76 25.44 -11.48
N ASP A 483 5.39 26.59 -11.69
CA ASP A 483 6.45 27.07 -10.79
C ASP A 483 5.75 27.72 -9.59
N TYR A 484 5.73 27.05 -8.44
CA TYR A 484 5.03 27.56 -7.26
C TYR A 484 5.91 27.60 -6.00
N ASN A 485 5.63 28.62 -5.19
CA ASN A 485 6.13 28.75 -3.82
C ASN A 485 4.95 28.65 -2.86
N ILE A 486 5.01 27.77 -1.86
CA ILE A 486 4.02 27.76 -0.77
C ILE A 486 4.53 28.62 0.39
N GLY A 487 3.69 29.55 0.85
CA GLY A 487 3.77 30.21 2.15
C GLY A 487 2.63 29.74 3.05
N LEU A 488 2.78 29.95 4.36
CA LEU A 488 1.79 29.51 5.36
C LEU A 488 1.54 30.63 6.36
N ILE A 489 0.27 30.88 6.65
CA ILE A 489 -0.21 31.71 7.75
C ILE A 489 -1.06 30.79 8.64
N GLN A 490 -0.52 30.41 9.79
CA GLN A 490 -1.27 29.74 10.85
C GLN A 490 -1.79 30.80 11.82
N PHE A 491 -3.04 30.65 12.29
CA PHE A 491 -3.62 31.64 13.19
C PHE A 491 -4.57 31.03 14.23
N ALA A 492 -4.52 31.58 15.44
CA ALA A 492 -5.44 31.34 16.55
C ALA A 492 -5.19 32.41 17.65
N GLU A 493 -6.14 32.66 18.55
CA GLU A 493 -5.89 33.49 19.75
C GLU A 493 -5.79 32.62 21.02
N ALA A 494 -4.66 31.93 21.18
CA ALA A 494 -4.42 30.93 22.23
C ALA A 494 -4.16 31.52 23.63
N LYS A 495 -5.16 32.19 24.22
CA LYS A 495 -5.08 32.66 25.62
C LYS A 495 -4.83 31.49 26.59
N ASN A 496 -3.60 31.40 27.08
CA ASN A 496 -3.08 30.48 28.11
C ASN A 496 -2.66 29.05 27.68
N ILE A 497 -2.46 28.74 26.40
CA ILE A 497 -1.91 27.43 25.98
C ILE A 497 -0.43 27.56 25.63
N ALA A 498 0.44 26.93 26.43
CA ALA A 498 1.89 27.01 26.25
C ALA A 498 2.35 26.26 24.98
N GLY A 499 2.84 27.01 23.99
CA GLY A 499 3.33 26.47 22.71
C GLY A 499 2.29 26.40 21.59
N ALA A 500 1.05 26.83 21.84
CA ALA A 500 0.09 27.15 20.78
C ALA A 500 0.41 28.52 20.14
N ILE A 501 -0.29 28.85 19.07
CA ILE A 501 -0.09 30.08 18.29
C ILE A 501 -0.98 31.20 18.85
N ASP A 502 -0.41 32.39 19.01
CA ASP A 502 -1.11 33.59 19.46
C ASP A 502 -0.99 34.68 18.37
N GLY A 503 -2.12 35.04 17.75
CA GLY A 503 -2.17 35.86 16.54
C GLY A 503 -1.80 35.09 15.27
N ALA A 504 -1.13 35.77 14.33
CA ALA A 504 -0.80 35.22 13.01
C ALA A 504 0.69 34.88 12.86
N ALA A 505 1.03 33.59 12.86
CA ALA A 505 2.36 33.06 12.57
C ALA A 505 2.55 32.92 11.06
N VAL A 506 3.61 33.53 10.51
CA VAL A 506 3.80 33.67 9.05
C VAL A 506 5.12 33.07 8.57
N THR A 507 5.02 32.02 7.77
CA THR A 507 6.13 31.41 7.02
C THR A 507 6.12 31.92 5.58
N GLN A 508 7.29 32.38 5.11
CA GLN A 508 7.46 32.99 3.79
C GLN A 508 7.23 31.98 2.65
N PRO A 509 6.86 32.46 1.43
CA PRO A 509 6.71 31.61 0.26
C PRO A 509 8.07 31.13 -0.25
N SER A 510 8.57 30.07 0.36
CA SER A 510 9.76 29.30 -0.05
C SER A 510 9.66 27.82 0.34
N LEU A 511 8.48 27.34 0.73
CA LEU A 511 8.22 25.93 0.95
C LEU A 511 7.99 25.27 -0.42
N HIS A 512 9.05 24.67 -0.95
CA HIS A 512 9.01 23.76 -2.12
C HIS A 512 8.99 22.29 -1.70
N ASP A 513 9.19 22.02 -0.41
CA ASP A 513 9.25 20.69 0.18
C ASP A 513 7.99 20.41 1.01
N LYS A 514 7.36 19.28 0.74
CA LYS A 514 6.20 18.74 1.44
C LYS A 514 6.50 18.53 2.93
N ASP A 515 7.65 17.96 3.26
CA ASP A 515 7.98 17.60 4.65
C ASP A 515 8.16 18.86 5.50
N SER A 516 8.80 19.89 4.95
CA SER A 516 8.88 21.22 5.55
C SER A 516 7.50 21.80 5.89
N LEU A 517 6.49 21.69 5.01
CA LEU A 517 5.13 22.13 5.33
C LEU A 517 4.51 21.30 6.47
N MET A 518 4.62 19.96 6.41
CA MET A 518 4.06 19.06 7.43
C MET A 518 4.71 19.24 8.82
N ASN A 519 5.97 19.68 8.87
CA ASN A 519 6.63 20.07 10.11
C ASN A 519 5.99 21.30 10.78
N PHE A 520 5.55 22.32 10.02
CA PHE A 520 4.77 23.43 10.59
C PHE A 520 3.40 22.96 11.10
N LEU A 521 2.79 21.97 10.45
CA LEU A 521 1.54 21.31 10.88
C LEU A 521 1.72 20.36 12.08
N SER A 522 2.84 20.45 12.82
CA SER A 522 3.11 19.67 14.04
C SER A 522 3.12 20.54 15.31
N VAL A 523 2.87 21.85 15.20
CA VAL A 523 2.54 22.73 16.34
C VAL A 523 1.19 22.31 16.92
N PRO A 524 0.96 22.35 18.25
CA PRO A 524 -0.35 22.08 18.84
C PRO A 524 -1.37 23.18 18.48
N MET A 525 -2.59 22.75 18.15
CA MET A 525 -3.76 23.61 17.95
C MET A 525 -4.39 24.08 19.27
N GLY A 526 -5.08 25.21 19.24
CA GLY A 526 -5.79 25.76 20.39
C GLY A 526 -5.96 27.29 20.32
N GLY A 527 -6.98 27.81 21.01
CA GLY A 527 -7.44 29.20 20.87
C GLY A 527 -8.66 29.33 19.97
N ASP A 528 -9.12 30.57 19.80
CA ASP A 528 -10.33 30.94 19.02
C ASP A 528 -9.96 31.37 17.59
N GLU A 529 -10.88 31.21 16.61
CA GLU A 529 -10.65 31.62 15.21
C GLU A 529 -10.75 33.15 15.03
N HIS A 530 -9.67 33.78 14.54
CA HIS A 530 -9.64 35.20 14.14
C HIS A 530 -9.10 35.40 12.70
N LEU A 531 -9.81 34.86 11.71
CA LEU A 531 -9.42 34.89 10.29
C LEU A 531 -9.21 36.31 9.72
N ILE A 532 -10.02 37.30 10.13
CA ILE A 532 -9.90 38.66 9.59
C ILE A 532 -8.54 39.26 10.02
N ASP A 533 -8.12 39.01 11.26
CA ASP A 533 -6.83 39.42 11.81
C ASP A 533 -5.67 38.68 11.12
N ALA A 534 -5.84 37.38 10.82
CA ALA A 534 -4.86 36.61 10.07
C ALA A 534 -4.60 37.18 8.67
N ILE A 535 -5.63 37.69 8.00
CA ILE A 535 -5.50 38.37 6.72
C ILE A 535 -4.86 39.76 6.89
N VAL A 536 -5.37 40.59 7.79
CA VAL A 536 -4.91 41.99 7.95
C VAL A 536 -3.48 42.07 8.50
N GLU A 537 -3.11 41.23 9.47
CA GLU A 537 -1.76 41.23 10.05
C GLU A 537 -0.81 40.24 9.39
N GLY A 538 -1.31 39.12 8.85
CA GLY A 538 -0.46 38.06 8.30
C GLY A 538 -0.04 38.34 6.86
N LEU A 539 -0.99 38.69 6.00
CA LEU A 539 -0.76 38.82 4.55
C LEU A 539 0.25 39.93 4.17
N PRO A 540 0.34 41.10 4.85
CA PRO A 540 1.37 42.11 4.57
C PRO A 540 2.79 41.68 4.95
N LYS A 541 2.96 40.61 5.75
CA LYS A 541 4.27 40.06 6.13
C LYS A 541 4.83 39.13 5.04
N ILE A 542 4.03 38.71 4.07
CA ILE A 542 4.42 37.82 2.96
C ILE A 542 5.19 38.60 1.88
N ARG A 543 6.33 38.05 1.44
CA ARG A 543 7.11 38.56 0.29
C ARG A 543 6.76 37.82 -0.98
N PHE A 544 5.81 38.36 -1.74
CA PHE A 544 5.45 37.85 -3.06
C PHE A 544 6.52 38.13 -4.12
N ARG A 545 6.68 37.19 -5.05
CA ARG A 545 7.35 37.33 -6.35
C ARG A 545 6.49 38.17 -7.32
N ASP A 546 7.02 38.39 -8.51
CA ASP A 546 6.23 38.86 -9.66
C ASP A 546 5.55 37.64 -10.32
N ALA A 547 4.51 37.14 -9.64
CA ALA A 547 3.84 35.87 -9.90
C ALA A 547 2.33 36.00 -9.64
N LYS A 548 1.53 35.03 -10.10
CA LYS A 548 0.11 34.93 -9.76
C LYS A 548 -0.04 34.66 -8.26
N ARG A 549 -0.63 35.60 -7.53
CA ARG A 549 -0.82 35.50 -6.07
C ARG A 549 -2.14 34.83 -5.74
N VAL A 550 -2.09 33.81 -4.90
CA VAL A 550 -3.24 33.07 -4.42
C VAL A 550 -3.18 32.96 -2.89
N VAL A 551 -4.33 33.13 -2.26
CA VAL A 551 -4.56 32.87 -0.84
C VAL A 551 -5.58 31.75 -0.76
N PHE A 552 -5.21 30.62 -0.15
CA PHE A 552 -6.10 29.48 0.05
C PHE A 552 -6.46 29.39 1.54
N ILE A 553 -7.67 29.80 1.88
CA ILE A 553 -8.17 29.82 3.26
C ILE A 553 -8.80 28.46 3.62
N ILE A 554 -8.45 27.94 4.80
CA ILE A 554 -8.94 26.68 5.35
C ILE A 554 -9.40 26.92 6.79
N THR A 555 -10.68 26.68 7.06
CA THR A 555 -11.41 27.07 8.28
C THR A 555 -12.61 26.14 8.47
N ASP A 556 -13.10 25.94 9.70
CA ASP A 556 -14.41 25.33 9.95
C ASP A 556 -15.45 26.27 10.58
N GLU A 557 -15.09 27.52 10.92
CA GLU A 557 -15.94 28.49 11.59
C GLU A 557 -16.22 29.76 10.74
N PRO A 558 -17.27 30.55 11.06
CA PRO A 558 -17.51 31.84 10.39
C PRO A 558 -16.45 32.87 10.78
N SER A 559 -15.97 33.66 9.82
CA SER A 559 -14.87 34.60 10.03
C SER A 559 -15.10 35.56 11.21
N THR A 560 -14.16 35.59 12.16
CA THR A 560 -14.11 36.61 13.24
C THR A 560 -12.80 37.42 13.23
N GLY A 561 -12.74 38.49 14.02
CA GLY A 561 -11.57 39.35 14.18
C GLY A 561 -11.89 40.70 14.84
N LYS A 562 -10.86 41.50 15.08
CA LYS A 562 -10.95 42.89 15.59
C LYS A 562 -10.95 43.95 14.49
N TYR A 563 -10.50 43.60 13.28
CA TYR A 563 -10.52 44.47 12.10
C TYR A 563 -11.85 44.39 11.35
N ASP A 564 -12.13 45.40 10.50
CA ASP A 564 -13.34 45.41 9.68
C ASP A 564 -13.23 44.48 8.46
N VAL A 565 -14.33 43.82 8.10
CA VAL A 565 -14.40 42.91 6.94
C VAL A 565 -13.98 43.62 5.63
N ASN A 566 -14.32 44.90 5.47
CA ASN A 566 -13.94 45.67 4.29
C ASN A 566 -12.44 46.03 4.28
N GLU A 567 -11.78 46.11 5.45
CA GLU A 567 -10.33 46.33 5.54
C GLU A 567 -9.57 45.13 4.98
N ALA A 568 -9.92 43.92 5.40
CA ALA A 568 -9.37 42.68 4.85
C ALA A 568 -9.66 42.52 3.35
N LEU A 569 -10.88 42.82 2.89
CA LEU A 569 -11.24 42.76 1.46
C LEU A 569 -10.49 43.82 0.62
N ASN A 570 -10.29 45.02 1.16
CA ASN A 570 -9.49 46.07 0.52
C ASN A 570 -8.01 45.68 0.44
N LEU A 571 -7.48 44.98 1.46
CA LEU A 571 -6.12 44.45 1.46
C LEU A 571 -5.92 43.35 0.42
N CYS A 572 -6.83 42.37 0.34
CA CYS A 572 -6.77 41.33 -0.69
C CYS A 572 -6.81 41.93 -2.11
N ARG A 573 -7.65 42.95 -2.33
CA ARG A 573 -7.71 43.68 -3.61
C ARG A 573 -6.46 44.53 -3.89
N SER A 574 -5.87 45.19 -2.90
CA SER A 574 -4.67 46.02 -3.11
C SER A 574 -3.40 45.19 -3.34
N LEU A 575 -3.32 43.99 -2.75
CA LEU A 575 -2.26 43.01 -3.02
C LEU A 575 -2.48 42.19 -4.31
N ASN A 576 -3.66 42.33 -4.95
CA ASN A 576 -4.09 41.60 -6.15
C ASN A 576 -4.00 40.07 -5.98
N VAL A 577 -4.50 39.55 -4.84
CA VAL A 577 -4.56 38.11 -4.57
C VAL A 577 -5.91 37.52 -5.01
N GLN A 578 -5.89 36.31 -5.57
CA GLN A 578 -7.07 35.46 -5.71
C GLN A 578 -7.32 34.75 -4.36
N VAL A 579 -8.53 34.79 -3.82
CA VAL A 579 -8.88 34.11 -2.56
C VAL A 579 -9.76 32.90 -2.85
N ASP A 580 -9.18 31.71 -2.70
CA ASP A 580 -9.88 30.42 -2.75
C ASP A 580 -10.15 29.95 -1.31
N VAL A 581 -11.29 29.28 -1.06
CA VAL A 581 -11.73 28.93 0.30
C VAL A 581 -12.24 27.51 0.40
N LEU A 582 -11.82 26.81 1.47
CA LEU A 582 -12.42 25.60 2.01
C LEU A 582 -12.94 25.91 3.42
N GLY A 583 -14.26 26.14 3.56
CA GLY A 583 -14.86 26.71 4.77
C GLY A 583 -16.32 26.31 5.02
N PRO A 584 -16.93 26.67 6.16
CA PRO A 584 -18.33 26.38 6.44
C PRO A 584 -19.26 27.13 5.48
N LEU A 585 -20.40 26.52 5.13
CA LEU A 585 -21.36 27.13 4.20
C LEU A 585 -21.89 28.48 4.72
N PRO A 586 -21.99 29.51 3.86
CA PRO A 586 -22.39 30.84 4.30
C PRO A 586 -23.78 30.89 4.95
N SER A 587 -23.86 31.72 6.00
CA SER A 587 -24.98 31.92 6.92
C SER A 587 -26.20 32.63 6.30
N GLY A 588 -26.71 32.06 5.21
CA GLY A 588 -27.85 32.56 4.44
C GLY A 588 -28.32 31.63 3.30
N THR A 589 -27.58 30.56 3.01
CA THR A 589 -27.85 29.68 1.85
C THR A 589 -29.09 28.78 1.98
N THR A 590 -29.82 28.85 3.11
CA THR A 590 -31.05 28.08 3.37
C THR A 590 -32.28 28.69 2.70
N THR A 591 -32.40 28.46 1.39
CA THR A 591 -33.50 28.78 0.45
C THR A 591 -34.82 29.29 1.06
N ARG A 592 -34.83 30.57 1.47
CA ARG A 592 -36.04 31.37 1.68
C ARG A 592 -35.79 32.76 1.11
N MET A 593 -36.65 33.18 0.18
CA MET A 593 -36.54 34.52 -0.41
C MET A 593 -36.89 35.56 0.66
N ALA A 594 -35.88 36.29 1.13
CA ALA A 594 -36.06 37.44 2.01
C ALA A 594 -36.71 38.60 1.23
N THR A 595 -37.78 39.15 1.77
CA THR A 595 -38.43 40.36 1.26
C THR A 595 -37.52 41.58 1.42
N GLU A 596 -37.53 42.45 0.41
CA GLU A 596 -36.74 43.69 0.37
C GLU A 596 -37.01 44.60 1.59
N GLY A 597 -35.96 45.18 2.18
CA GLY A 597 -36.10 46.29 3.15
C GLY A 597 -35.14 46.28 4.35
N SER A 598 -34.65 45.12 4.79
CA SER A 598 -33.60 45.04 5.82
C SER A 598 -32.20 45.12 5.20
N GLN A 599 -31.20 45.50 6.00
CA GLN A 599 -29.78 45.33 5.64
C GLN A 599 -29.54 43.87 5.21
N LEU A 600 -28.71 43.67 4.18
CA LEU A 600 -28.46 42.35 3.58
C LEU A 600 -28.01 41.37 4.68
N PRO A 601 -28.65 40.19 4.81
CA PRO A 601 -28.23 39.19 5.80
C PRO A 601 -26.77 38.80 5.54
N GLY A 602 -26.00 38.70 6.63
CA GLY A 602 -24.55 38.75 6.57
C GLY A 602 -23.92 37.68 5.68
N TYR A 603 -23.35 38.11 4.56
CA TYR A 603 -22.29 37.37 3.90
C TYR A 603 -21.06 37.39 4.81
N ASP A 604 -20.48 36.21 5.04
CA ASP A 604 -19.19 36.09 5.71
C ASP A 604 -18.04 36.63 4.85
N PHE A 605 -16.89 36.88 5.48
CA PHE A 605 -15.69 37.35 4.78
C PHE A 605 -15.27 36.35 3.69
N GLN A 606 -15.35 35.04 3.98
CA GLN A 606 -15.06 33.96 3.04
C GLN A 606 -15.76 34.16 1.69
N SER A 607 -17.09 34.32 1.71
CA SER A 607 -17.91 34.48 0.51
C SER A 607 -17.66 35.80 -0.21
N LEU A 608 -17.45 36.90 0.54
CA LEU A 608 -17.13 38.19 -0.05
C LEU A 608 -15.75 38.20 -0.72
N ALA A 609 -14.77 37.53 -0.12
CA ALA A 609 -13.40 37.46 -0.63
C ALA A 609 -13.34 36.66 -1.93
N VAL A 610 -13.97 35.47 -1.98
CA VAL A 610 -14.09 34.65 -3.20
C VAL A 610 -14.72 35.47 -4.34
N ASN A 611 -15.88 36.09 -4.08
CA ASN A 611 -16.61 36.84 -5.11
C ASN A 611 -15.89 38.12 -5.58
N GLN A 612 -15.16 38.83 -4.70
CA GLN A 612 -14.43 40.05 -5.07
C GLN A 612 -13.07 39.80 -5.73
N THR A 613 -12.52 38.58 -5.65
CA THR A 613 -11.18 38.24 -6.15
C THR A 613 -11.15 37.19 -7.26
N GLY A 614 -12.29 36.56 -7.58
CA GLY A 614 -12.41 35.57 -8.64
C GLY A 614 -11.86 34.19 -8.27
N GLY A 615 -11.81 33.86 -6.98
CA GLY A 615 -11.52 32.50 -6.52
C GLY A 615 -12.71 31.55 -6.61
N ILE A 616 -12.61 30.39 -5.95
CA ILE A 616 -13.71 29.47 -5.71
C ILE A 616 -13.93 29.17 -4.23
N PHE A 617 -15.18 28.87 -3.89
CA PHE A 617 -15.59 28.37 -2.59
C PHE A 617 -15.84 26.86 -2.66
N ARG A 618 -15.38 26.12 -1.64
CA ARG A 618 -15.74 24.72 -1.36
C ARG A 618 -16.24 24.61 0.08
N PRO A 619 -17.37 23.94 0.33
CA PRO A 619 -17.81 23.67 1.69
C PRO A 619 -16.87 22.66 2.37
N MET A 620 -16.43 22.94 3.59
CA MET A 620 -15.82 21.90 4.43
C MET A 620 -16.90 20.87 4.79
N PRO A 621 -16.66 19.55 4.62
CA PRO A 621 -17.68 18.53 4.90
C PRO A 621 -18.16 18.55 6.36
N ASN A 622 -19.48 18.64 6.56
CA ASN A 622 -20.13 18.71 7.89
C ASN A 622 -19.70 17.58 8.85
N SER A 623 -19.33 16.42 8.31
CA SER A 623 -18.83 15.25 9.05
C SER A 623 -17.41 15.41 9.62
N LEU A 624 -16.73 16.52 9.33
CA LEU A 624 -15.54 17.03 10.04
C LEU A 624 -15.88 18.20 10.99
N ALA A 625 -17.03 18.85 10.81
CA ALA A 625 -17.54 19.90 11.70
C ALA A 625 -18.18 19.34 12.98
N ILE A 626 -18.48 18.03 13.05
CA ILE A 626 -19.10 17.37 14.21
C ILE A 626 -18.09 16.40 14.85
N ALA A 627 -17.16 16.96 15.61
CA ALA A 627 -16.43 16.27 16.66
C ALA A 627 -16.72 17.03 17.97
N ASP A 628 -17.68 16.53 18.77
CA ASP A 628 -18.16 17.22 19.97
C ASP A 628 -17.02 17.49 20.97
N ALA A 629 -16.75 18.76 21.26
CA ALA A 629 -15.75 19.21 22.24
C ALA A 629 -16.17 19.00 23.71
N ASN A 630 -16.82 17.87 24.00
CA ASN A 630 -17.40 17.50 25.30
C ASN A 630 -17.04 16.05 25.71
N GLN A 631 -15.77 15.64 25.51
CA GLN A 631 -15.18 14.41 26.05
C GLN A 631 -13.78 14.67 26.61
#